data_AF-A0A5K1AN71-F1
#
_entry.id   AF-A0A5K1AN71-F1
#
_cell.length_a   1.000
_cell.length_b   1.000
_cell.length_c   1.000
_cell.angle_alpha   90.00
_cell.angle_beta   90.00
_cell.angle_gamma   90.00
#
_symmetry.space_group_name_H-M   'P 1'
#
loop_
_entity.id
_entity.type
_entity.pdbx_description
1 polymer ?
#
loop_
_entity_poly.entity_id
_entity_poly.type
_entity_poly.pdbx_seq_one_letter_code
_entity_poly.pdbx_strand_id
1 'polypeptide(L)' 'RTKHVEVHCHYIRDLVQGGTIATIHVPSEDQAADIFTKVLPIGDFSRCCDNLNMFNMYGPS' A
#
# COMPACT_ATOMS: atom_id res chain seq x y z
N ARG A 1 19.18 -14.63 -9.82
CA ARG A 1 18.51 -13.43 -9.25
C ARG A 1 16.98 -13.56 -9.25
N THR A 2 16.37 -14.20 -10.26
CA THR A 2 14.92 -14.49 -10.37
C THR A 2 14.38 -15.43 -9.29
N LYS A 3 15.20 -16.37 -8.80
CA LYS A 3 14.82 -17.34 -7.77
C LYS A 3 14.20 -16.73 -6.52
N HIS A 4 14.72 -15.58 -6.04
CA HIS A 4 14.17 -14.96 -4.83
C HIS A 4 12.74 -14.45 -5.04
N VAL A 5 12.47 -13.83 -6.20
CA VAL A 5 11.12 -13.33 -6.51
C VAL A 5 10.11 -14.47 -6.67
N GLU A 6 10.51 -15.53 -7.36
CA GLU A 6 9.67 -16.73 -7.54
C GLU A 6 9.33 -17.37 -6.18
N VAL A 7 10.33 -17.57 -5.32
CA VAL A 7 10.13 -18.15 -3.97
C VAL A 7 9.15 -17.32 -3.15
N HIS A 8 9.28 -15.99 -3.13
CA HIS A 8 8.36 -15.13 -2.40
C HIS A 8 6.94 -15.16 -3.00
N CYS A 9 6.81 -15.17 -4.32
CA CYS A 9 5.51 -15.24 -4.99
C CYS A 9 4.77 -16.55 -4.65
N HIS A 10 5.48 -17.69 -4.68
CA HIS A 10 4.89 -18.98 -4.30
C HIS A 10 4.47 -19.01 -2.84
N TYR A 11 5.33 -18.54 -1.94
CA TYR A 11 5.01 -18.48 -0.52
C TYR A 11 3.76 -17.65 -0.21
N ILE A 12 3.67 -16.43 -0.77
CA ILE A 12 2.47 -15.58 -0.58
C ILE A 12 1.22 -16.23 -1.19
N ARG A 13 1.34 -16.86 -2.37
CA ARG A 13 0.21 -17.57 -3.00
C ARG A 13 -0.31 -18.70 -2.11
N ASP A 14 0.57 -19.49 -1.51
CA ASP A 14 0.19 -20.59 -0.63
C ASP A 14 -0.52 -20.07 0.64
N LEU A 15 -0.08 -18.95 1.20
CA LEU A 15 -0.76 -18.30 2.33
C LEU A 15 -2.15 -17.77 1.96
N VAL A 16 -2.32 -17.24 0.75
CA VAL A 16 -3.62 -16.78 0.25
C VAL A 16 -4.55 -17.95 0.01
N GLN A 17 -4.08 -19.02 -0.67
CA GLN A 17 -4.88 -20.22 -0.93
C GLN A 17 -5.24 -20.97 0.36
N GLY A 18 -4.34 -20.98 1.34
CA GLY A 18 -4.58 -21.53 2.67
C GLY A 18 -5.50 -20.68 3.55
N GLY A 19 -5.92 -19.50 3.09
CA GLY A 19 -6.80 -18.60 3.83
C GLY A 19 -6.13 -17.84 4.98
N THR A 20 -4.82 -18.00 5.17
CA THR A 20 -4.04 -17.25 6.17
C THR A 20 -3.99 -15.76 5.83
N ILE A 21 -3.96 -15.42 4.54
CA ILE A 21 -4.03 -14.04 4.04
C ILE A 21 -5.27 -13.88 3.17
N ALA A 22 -6.13 -12.92 3.51
CA ALA A 22 -7.20 -12.47 2.63
C ALA A 22 -6.75 -11.23 1.86
N THR A 23 -7.01 -11.19 0.56
CA THR A 23 -6.73 -10.04 -0.30
C THR A 23 -8.02 -9.34 -0.67
N ILE A 24 -8.06 -8.02 -0.51
CA ILE A 24 -9.13 -7.17 -1.02
C ILE A 24 -8.56 -6.27 -2.13
N HIS A 25 -9.37 -6.01 -3.15
CA HIS A 25 -9.00 -5.04 -4.16
C HIS A 25 -9.12 -3.62 -3.58
N VAL A 26 -8.07 -2.83 -3.76
CA VAL A 26 -8.05 -1.39 -3.46
C VAL A 26 -7.78 -0.68 -4.79
N PRO A 27 -8.64 0.27 -5.22
CA PRO A 27 -8.36 1.09 -6.38
C PRO A 27 -7.02 1.82 -6.23
N SER A 28 -6.29 2.01 -7.33
CA SER A 28 -4.97 2.68 -7.30
C SER A 28 -5.02 4.06 -6.64
N GLU A 29 -6.13 4.78 -6.81
CA GLU A 29 -6.34 6.10 -6.22
C GLU A 29 -6.38 6.03 -4.69
N ASP A 30 -6.92 4.95 -4.13
CA ASP A 30 -7.09 4.76 -2.68
C ASP A 30 -5.93 4.00 -2.04
N GLN A 31 -4.90 3.63 -2.81
CA GLN A 31 -3.77 2.85 -2.35
C GLN A 31 -2.79 3.71 -1.51
N ALA A 32 -3.12 3.92 -0.24
CA ALA A 32 -2.35 4.77 0.69
C ALA A 32 -0.86 4.37 0.84
N ALA A 33 -0.51 3.11 0.54
CA ALA A 33 0.88 2.63 0.57
C ALA A 33 1.79 3.31 -0.47
N ASP A 34 1.21 3.95 -1.48
CA ASP A 34 1.97 4.62 -2.53
C ASP A 34 2.85 5.76 -1.99
N ILE A 35 2.45 6.40 -0.89
CA ILE A 35 3.24 7.45 -0.23
C ILE A 35 4.64 6.97 0.23
N PHE A 36 4.79 5.67 0.51
CA PHE A 36 6.05 5.09 0.98
C PHE A 36 6.91 4.48 -0.13
N THR A 37 6.36 4.34 -1.34
CA THR A 37 6.99 3.55 -2.41
C THR A 37 7.15 4.32 -3.72
N LYS A 38 6.46 5.45 -3.88
CA LYS A 38 6.44 6.25 -5.10
C LYS A 38 6.68 7.73 -4.79
N VAL A 39 7.16 8.45 -5.80
CA VAL A 39 7.07 9.91 -5.83
C VAL A 39 5.67 10.27 -6.34
N LEU A 40 4.89 10.98 -5.52
CA LEU A 40 3.50 11.32 -5.81
C LEU A 40 3.32 12.80 -6.14
N PRO A 41 2.43 13.16 -7.08
CA PRO A 41 1.88 14.51 -7.18
C PRO A 41 1.22 14.94 -5.86
N ILE A 42 1.19 16.24 -5.59
CA ILE A 42 0.67 16.80 -4.33
C ILE A 42 -0.76 16.33 -4.02
N GLY A 43 -1.62 16.22 -5.05
CA GLY A 43 -3.00 15.74 -4.87
C GLY A 43 -3.07 14.30 -4.36
N ASP A 44 -2.29 13.39 -4.97
CA ASP A 44 -2.25 11.99 -4.56
C ASP A 44 -1.59 11.82 -3.19
N PHE A 45 -0.57 12.62 -2.89
CA PHE A 45 0.05 12.68 -1.57
C PHE A 45 -0.96 13.10 -0.50
N SER A 46 -1.72 14.17 -0.74
CA SER A 46 -2.76 14.64 0.18
C SER A 46 -3.81 13.56 0.45
N ARG A 47 -4.30 12.91 -0.62
CA ARG A 47 -5.29 11.82 -0.49
C ARG A 47 -4.73 10.64 0.32
N CYS A 48 -3.45 10.29 0.13
CA CYS A 48 -2.80 9.26 0.96
C CYS A 48 -2.70 9.68 2.43
N CYS A 49 -2.36 10.94 2.72
CA CYS A 49 -2.34 11.46 4.09
C CYS A 49 -3.74 11.42 4.74
N ASP A 50 -4.77 11.81 3.99
CA ASP A 50 -6.16 11.78 4.45
C ASP A 50 -6.62 10.34 4.74
N ASN A 51 -6.32 9.39 3.85
CA ASN A 51 -6.62 7.97 4.03
C ASN A 51 -5.91 7.36 5.25
N LEU A 52 -4.75 7.90 5.62
CA LEU A 52 -3.98 7.50 6.80
C LEU A 52 -4.39 8.25 8.07
N ASN A 53 -5.37 9.16 8.00
CA ASN A 53 -5.75 10.07 9.09
C ASN A 53 -4.56 10.81 9.70
N MET A 54 -3.63 11.27 8.85
CA MET A 54 -2.44 11.98 9.31
C MET A 54 -2.82 13.37 9.82
N PHE A 55 -2.33 13.70 11.01
CA PHE A 55 -2.51 15.02 11.61
C PHE A 55 -1.43 16.00 11.16
N ASN A 56 -1.84 17.17 10.65
CA ASN A 56 -0.91 18.25 10.35
C ASN A 56 -0.66 19.10 11.61
N MET A 57 0.50 18.90 12.23
CA MET A 57 0.92 19.65 13.43
C MET A 57 1.14 21.15 13.19
N TYR A 58 1.24 21.57 11.92
CA TYR A 58 1.42 22.97 11.53
C TYR A 58 0.16 23.54 10.85
N GLY A 59 -0.96 22.82 10.88
CA GLY A 59 -2.23 23.29 10.35
C GLY A 59 -2.80 24.45 11.16
N PRO A 60 -3.60 25.34 10.54
CA PRO A 60 -4.29 26.38 11.29
C PRO A 60 -5.18 25.75 12.38
N SER A 61 -5.18 26.38 13.56
CA SER A 61 -6.00 26.00 14.72
C SER A 61 -7.48 26.27 14.50
#